data_AF-R7SVW6-F1
#
_entry.id   AF-R7SVW6-F1
#
_cell.length_a   1.000
_cell.length_b   1.000
_cell.length_c   1.000
_cell.angle_alpha   90.00
_cell.angle_beta   90.00
_cell.angle_gamma   90.00
#
_symmetry.space_group_name_H-M   'P 1'
#
loop_
_entity.id
_entity.type
_entity.pdbx_description
1 polymer ?
#
loop_
_entity_poly.entity_id
_entity_poly.type
_entity_poly.pdbx_seq_one_letter_code
_entity_poly.pdbx_strand_id
1 'polypeptide(L)'
;MSTPWTVRPFDEAEIGRALPEVKQRMHEFNKRLSSMRIISEHAYGRLKGRFLGLKAAGKHHDIEDLYKAIEALLILHNICMDWNDHPEDITNFDPRELPVDDENEEQDPDENPPILEGDANIPLHETDQWLKEQGYAKRNVLLEYLFPAPE
;
A
#
# COMPACT_ATOMS: atom_id res chain seq x y z
N MET A 1 5.09 -12.95 3.28
CA MET A 1 3.95 -13.71 2.70
C MET A 1 2.88 -12.68 2.38
N SER A 2 2.60 -12.40 1.10
CA SER A 2 1.61 -11.36 0.73
C SER A 2 0.21 -11.70 1.23
N THR A 3 -0.39 -10.72 1.91
CA THR A 3 -1.75 -10.80 2.47
C THR A 3 -2.76 -10.98 1.33
N PRO A 4 -3.84 -11.76 1.52
CA PRO A 4 -4.80 -12.10 0.46
C PRO A 4 -5.52 -10.87 -0.16
N TRP A 5 -5.34 -9.68 0.41
CA TRP A 5 -6.02 -8.44 0.05
C TRP A 5 -5.18 -7.50 -0.82
N THR A 6 -3.94 -7.87 -1.15
CA THR A 6 -3.03 -7.03 -1.93
C THR A 6 -2.74 -7.64 -3.30
N VAL A 7 -2.57 -6.77 -4.31
CA VAL A 7 -2.06 -7.20 -5.61
C VAL A 7 -0.59 -7.60 -5.39
N ARG A 8 -0.29 -8.87 -5.60
CA ARG A 8 1.07 -9.40 -5.41
C ARG A 8 1.96 -9.03 -6.61
N PRO A 9 3.27 -8.75 -6.41
CA PRO A 9 4.23 -8.79 -7.50
C PRO A 9 4.32 -10.19 -8.15
N PHE A 10 4.99 -10.29 -9.29
CA PHE A 10 5.44 -11.58 -9.82
C PHE A 10 6.68 -12.06 -9.07
N ASP A 11 6.71 -13.34 -8.68
CA ASP A 11 7.88 -13.93 -8.03
C ASP A 11 8.97 -14.34 -9.04
N GLU A 12 10.19 -14.59 -8.55
CA GLU A 12 11.33 -14.95 -9.40
C GLU A 12 11.10 -16.25 -10.19
N ALA A 13 10.32 -17.20 -9.67
CA ALA A 13 10.03 -18.46 -10.34
C ALA A 13 8.98 -18.27 -11.46
N GLU A 14 8.01 -17.39 -11.28
CA GLU A 14 7.08 -16.93 -12.32
C GLU A 14 7.85 -16.21 -13.43
N ILE A 15 8.69 -15.24 -13.09
CA ILE A 15 9.51 -14.50 -14.04
C ILE A 15 10.49 -15.44 -14.75
N GLY A 16 11.12 -16.37 -14.03
CA GLY A 16 12.06 -17.34 -14.59
C GLY A 16 11.44 -18.20 -15.70
N ARG A 17 10.17 -18.56 -15.57
CA ARG A 17 9.40 -19.41 -16.51
C ARG A 17 8.82 -18.65 -17.71
N ALA A 18 8.74 -17.32 -17.68
CA ALA A 18 8.11 -16.53 -18.73
C ALA A 18 8.99 -16.38 -19.99
N LEU A 19 8.38 -16.02 -21.12
CA LEU A 19 9.10 -15.64 -22.34
C LEU A 19 9.82 -14.29 -22.14
N PRO A 20 10.95 -14.02 -22.83
CA PRO A 20 11.73 -12.79 -22.63
C PRO A 20 10.92 -11.49 -22.67
N GLU A 21 10.01 -11.36 -23.63
CA GLU A 21 9.14 -10.18 -23.78
C GLU A 21 8.15 -10.03 -22.62
N VAL A 22 7.66 -11.15 -22.09
CA VAL A 22 6.77 -11.17 -20.92
C VAL A 22 7.55 -10.87 -19.64
N LYS A 23 8.80 -11.33 -19.52
CA LYS A 23 9.68 -11.04 -18.37
C LYS A 23 9.88 -9.54 -18.19
N GLN A 24 10.16 -8.81 -19.28
CA GLN A 24 10.36 -7.38 -19.23
C GLN A 24 9.12 -6.66 -18.67
N ARG A 25 7.94 -7.01 -19.18
CA ARG A 25 6.65 -6.46 -18.71
C ARG A 25 6.40 -6.78 -17.23
N MET A 26 6.71 -7.98 -16.78
CA MET A 26 6.58 -8.39 -15.37
C MET A 26 7.52 -7.59 -14.46
N HIS A 27 8.76 -7.33 -14.87
CA HIS A 27 9.70 -6.49 -14.12
C HIS A 27 9.22 -5.04 -14.04
N GLU A 28 8.76 -4.46 -15.15
CA GLU A 28 8.22 -3.10 -15.18
C GLU A 28 6.95 -2.97 -14.31
N PHE A 29 6.10 -3.99 -14.32
CA PHE A 29 4.95 -4.08 -13.43
C PHE A 29 5.38 -4.09 -11.95
N ASN A 30 6.31 -4.96 -11.56
CA ASN A 30 6.80 -5.03 -10.19
C ASN A 30 7.43 -3.70 -9.75
N LYS A 31 8.20 -3.05 -10.61
CA LYS A 31 8.80 -1.74 -10.35
C LYS A 31 7.72 -0.67 -10.10
N ARG A 32 6.69 -0.61 -10.95
CA ARG A 32 5.59 0.35 -10.79
C ARG A 32 4.78 0.07 -9.52
N LEU A 33 4.49 -1.20 -9.23
CA LEU A 33 3.78 -1.61 -8.02
C LEU A 33 4.56 -1.21 -6.77
N SER A 34 5.87 -1.48 -6.73
CA SER A 34 6.75 -1.07 -5.63
C SER A 34 6.75 0.44 -5.43
N SER A 35 6.95 1.21 -6.51
CA SER A 35 6.90 2.67 -6.46
C SER A 35 5.57 3.22 -5.91
N MET A 36 4.43 2.64 -6.33
CA MET A 36 3.11 3.03 -5.80
C MET A 36 2.94 2.70 -4.31
N ARG A 37 3.49 1.56 -3.85
CA ARG A 37 3.49 1.19 -2.43
C ARG A 37 4.30 2.17 -1.60
N ILE A 38 5.53 2.49 -2.03
CA ILE A 38 6.40 3.47 -1.36
C ILE A 38 5.68 4.81 -1.20
N ILE A 39 5.09 5.34 -2.28
CA ILE A 39 4.34 6.61 -2.22
C ILE A 39 3.18 6.54 -1.22
N SER A 40 2.41 5.44 -1.25
CA SER A 40 1.27 5.25 -0.36
C SER A 40 1.72 5.14 1.10
N GLU A 41 2.75 4.35 1.37
CA GLU A 41 3.33 4.15 2.70
C GLU A 41 3.93 5.44 3.25
N HIS A 42 4.63 6.23 2.41
CA HIS A 42 5.13 7.55 2.79
C HIS A 42 3.98 8.50 3.14
N ALA A 43 2.90 8.54 2.35
CA ALA A 43 1.74 9.36 2.66
C ALA A 43 1.11 8.97 4.01
N TYR A 44 0.91 7.67 4.26
CA TYR A 44 0.39 7.17 5.54
C TYR A 44 1.36 7.41 6.71
N GLY A 45 2.67 7.31 6.48
CA GLY A 45 3.70 7.63 7.47
C GLY A 45 3.63 9.09 7.90
N ARG A 46 3.60 10.01 6.92
CA ARG A 46 3.45 11.46 7.15
C ARG A 46 2.14 11.79 7.88
N LEU A 47 1.03 11.14 7.51
CA LEU A 47 -0.26 11.28 8.21
C LEU A 47 -0.16 10.83 9.68
N LYS A 48 0.42 9.66 9.95
CA LYS A 48 0.57 9.14 11.32
C LYS A 48 1.50 10.01 12.18
N GLY A 49 2.56 10.57 11.58
CA GLY A 49 3.47 11.49 12.27
C GLY A 49 2.80 12.82 12.62
N ARG A 50 1.95 13.36 11.74
CA ARG A 50 1.23 14.61 11.97
C ARG A 50 0.03 14.44 12.91
N PHE A 51 -0.77 13.41 12.71
CA PHE A 51 -2.02 13.18 13.44
C PHE A 51 -1.86 12.05 14.44
N LEU A 52 -1.23 12.33 15.59
CA LEU A 52 -1.01 11.34 16.67
C LEU A 52 -2.31 10.65 17.14
N GLY A 53 -3.47 11.29 16.95
CA GLY A 53 -4.78 10.70 17.18
C GLY A 53 -5.00 9.39 16.40
N LEU A 54 -4.40 9.22 15.21
CA LEU A 54 -4.44 7.96 14.45
C LEU A 54 -3.73 6.80 15.16
N LYS A 55 -2.71 7.08 15.98
CA LYS A 55 -2.00 6.06 16.77
C LYS A 55 -2.78 5.68 18.03
N ALA A 56 -3.50 6.65 18.59
CA ALA A 56 -4.37 6.45 19.74
C ALA A 56 -5.74 5.87 19.36
N ALA A 57 -6.10 5.93 18.08
CA ALA A 57 -7.30 5.32 17.55
C ALA A 57 -7.15 3.79 17.67
N GLY A 58 -7.86 3.21 18.64
CA GLY A 58 -7.85 1.78 18.90
C GLY A 58 -8.51 0.96 17.79
N LYS A 59 -8.99 -0.23 18.12
CA LYS A 59 -9.74 -1.06 17.16
C LYS A 59 -10.99 -0.30 16.70
N HIS A 60 -11.06 -0.01 15.41
CA HIS A 60 -12.25 0.58 14.80
C HIS A 60 -13.28 -0.52 14.54
N HIS A 61 -14.50 -0.35 15.06
CA HIS A 61 -15.60 -1.29 14.85
C HIS A 61 -16.31 -1.08 13.50
N ASP A 62 -16.12 0.09 12.89
CA ASP A 62 -16.66 0.43 11.57
C ASP A 62 -15.53 0.86 10.64
N ILE A 63 -15.33 0.07 9.58
CA ILE A 63 -14.30 0.31 8.57
C ILE A 63 -14.66 1.49 7.67
N GLU A 64 -15.94 1.76 7.43
CA GLU A 64 -16.37 2.89 6.59
C GLU A 64 -16.05 4.22 7.26
N ASP A 65 -16.27 4.30 8.56
CA ASP A 65 -15.92 5.48 9.33
C ASP A 65 -14.40 5.69 9.44
N LEU A 66 -13.63 4.61 9.50
CA LEU A 66 -12.16 4.69 9.37
C LEU A 66 -11.75 5.24 8.00
N TYR A 67 -12.36 4.78 6.91
CA TYR A 67 -12.08 5.31 5.57
C TYR A 67 -12.40 6.80 5.46
N LYS A 68 -13.56 7.24 5.97
CA LYS A 68 -13.93 8.66 5.99
C LYS A 68 -12.95 9.50 6.82
N ALA A 69 -12.52 8.97 7.97
CA ALA A 69 -11.54 9.64 8.82
C ALA A 69 -10.18 9.79 8.10
N ILE A 70 -9.69 8.72 7.47
CA ILE A 70 -8.45 8.75 6.68
C ILE A 70 -8.56 9.76 5.53
N GLU A 71 -9.66 9.75 4.80
CA GLU A 71 -9.91 10.69 3.70
C GLU A 71 -9.92 12.15 4.18
N ALA A 72 -10.62 12.44 5.29
CA ALA A 72 -10.63 13.77 5.88
C ALA A 72 -9.22 14.22 6.32
N LEU A 73 -8.41 13.31 6.87
CA LEU A 73 -7.04 13.62 7.28
C LEU A 73 -6.10 13.83 6.08
N LEU A 74 -6.29 13.12 4.96
CA LEU A 74 -5.58 13.40 3.70
C LEU A 74 -5.88 14.82 3.19
N ILE A 75 -7.16 15.20 3.17
CA ILE A 75 -7.58 16.55 2.76
C ILE A 75 -6.98 17.60 3.69
N LEU A 76 -7.07 17.39 5.01
CA LEU A 76 -6.51 18.32 6.00
C LEU A 76 -4.98 18.42 5.89
N HIS A 77 -4.30 17.30 5.63
CA HIS A 77 -2.86 17.28 5.41
C HIS A 77 -2.46 18.21 4.25
N ASN A 78 -3.19 18.15 3.14
CA ASN A 78 -2.95 19.00 1.98
C ASN A 78 -3.17 20.49 2.32
N ILE A 79 -4.24 20.83 3.05
CA ILE A 79 -4.49 22.22 3.50
C ILE A 79 -3.34 22.73 4.36
N CYS A 80 -2.85 21.91 5.31
CA CYS A 80 -1.69 22.28 6.13
C CYS A 80 -0.43 22.48 5.28
N MET A 81 -0.18 21.66 4.25
CA MET A 81 0.95 21.89 3.33
C MET A 81 0.82 23.22 2.58
N ASP A 82 -0.37 23.54 2.06
CA ASP A 82 -0.64 24.79 1.35
C ASP A 82 -0.46 26.03 2.26
N TRP A 83 -0.69 25.87 3.55
CA TRP A 83 -0.50 26.92 4.57
C TRP A 83 0.89 26.92 5.20
N ASN A 84 1.80 26.04 4.74
CA ASN A 84 3.14 25.90 5.30
C ASN A 84 3.11 25.63 6.82
N ASP A 85 2.09 24.89 7.26
CA ASP A 85 1.92 24.36 8.62
C ASP A 85 2.69 23.03 8.69
N HIS A 86 3.86 23.09 9.30
CA HIS A 86 4.82 21.99 9.30
C HIS A 86 4.61 21.08 10.51
N PRO A 87 4.73 19.75 10.33
CA PRO A 87 4.55 18.82 11.44
C PRO A 87 5.63 19.01 12.52
N GLU A 88 6.80 19.57 12.18
CA GLU A 88 7.86 19.88 13.14
C GLU A 88 7.45 20.90 14.21
N ASP A 89 6.44 21.72 13.93
CA ASP A 89 5.91 22.71 14.87
C ASP A 89 4.97 22.09 15.93
N ILE A 90 4.61 20.80 15.76
CA ILE A 90 3.72 20.07 16.68
C ILE A 90 4.48 19.65 17.94
N THR A 91 3.87 19.86 19.10
CA THR A 91 4.45 19.43 20.38
C THR A 91 4.59 17.90 20.42
N ASN A 92 5.79 17.42 20.78
CA ASN A 92 6.18 15.99 20.78
C ASN A 92 6.28 15.35 19.39
N PHE A 93 6.51 16.14 18.35
CA PHE A 93 6.88 15.60 17.05
C PHE A 93 8.18 14.79 17.14
N ASP A 94 8.16 13.55 16.65
CA ASP A 94 9.35 12.69 16.56
C ASP A 94 9.77 12.53 15.10
N PRO A 95 10.87 13.17 14.67
CA PRO A 95 11.32 13.12 13.27
C PRO A 95 11.72 11.71 12.83
N ARG A 96 11.97 10.77 13.75
CA ARG A 96 12.29 9.37 13.42
C ARG A 96 11.09 8.59 12.91
N GLU A 97 9.88 9.14 13.05
CA GLU A 97 8.64 8.53 12.60
C GLU A 97 8.22 8.99 11.21
N LEU A 98 8.95 9.95 10.62
CA LEU A 98 8.76 10.30 9.23
C LEU A 98 9.37 9.21 8.33
N PRO A 99 8.75 8.94 7.16
CA PRO A 99 9.40 8.13 6.15
C PRO A 99 10.71 8.79 5.73
N VAL A 100 11.76 7.98 5.58
CA VAL A 100 13.03 8.43 5.03
C VAL A 100 12.82 8.60 3.53
N ASP A 101 13.04 9.80 2.99
CA ASP A 101 12.97 10.06 1.55
C ASP A 101 14.22 9.46 0.84
N ASP A 102 14.52 8.16 1.05
CA ASP A 102 15.51 7.45 0.24
C ASP A 102 14.83 6.89 -1.01
N GLU A 103 15.03 7.58 -2.12
CA GLU A 103 14.47 7.24 -3.44
C GLU A 103 14.98 5.88 -3.98
N ASN A 104 15.92 5.20 -3.29
CA ASN A 104 16.55 3.95 -3.73
C ASN A 104 16.29 2.73 -2.84
N GLU A 105 15.45 2.80 -1.81
CA GLU A 105 15.10 1.60 -1.04
C GLU A 105 14.05 0.75 -1.78
N GLU A 106 14.51 -0.16 -2.63
CA GLU A 106 13.75 -1.37 -3.04
C GLU A 106 13.61 -2.35 -1.85
N GLN A 107 13.27 -1.87 -0.66
CA GLN A 107 12.93 -2.75 0.45
C GLN A 107 11.52 -3.29 0.20
N ASP A 108 11.37 -4.62 0.13
CA ASP A 108 10.06 -5.27 0.11
C ASP A 108 9.37 -4.94 1.45
N PRO A 109 8.32 -4.10 1.46
CA PRO A 109 7.75 -3.60 2.71
C PRO A 109 6.97 -4.66 3.51
N ASP A 110 6.93 -5.90 3.02
CA ASP A 110 6.05 -6.97 3.50
C ASP A 110 6.77 -8.04 4.34
N GLU A 111 7.97 -7.74 4.87
CA GLU A 111 8.67 -8.68 5.78
C GLU A 111 7.92 -8.91 7.09
N ASN A 112 7.12 -7.94 7.56
CA ASN A 112 6.27 -8.08 8.74
C ASN A 112 4.96 -7.28 8.61
N PRO A 113 3.94 -7.81 7.92
CA PRO A 113 2.63 -7.16 7.88
C PRO A 113 2.04 -7.08 9.30
N PRO A 114 1.43 -5.93 9.68
CA PRO A 114 0.72 -5.83 10.95
C PRO A 114 -0.45 -6.82 10.95
N ILE A 115 -0.54 -7.63 12.02
CA ILE A 115 -1.69 -8.49 12.26
C ILE A 115 -2.87 -7.59 12.62
N LEU A 116 -3.82 -7.43 11.70
CA LEU A 116 -5.08 -6.74 11.97
C LEU A 116 -5.96 -7.68 12.81
N GLU A 117 -5.98 -7.47 14.13
CA GLU A 117 -6.90 -8.20 15.01
C GLU A 117 -8.33 -7.62 14.94
N GLY A 118 -9.17 -8.23 14.13
CA GLY A 118 -10.61 -8.00 14.07
C GLY A 118 -11.25 -8.99 13.09
N ASP A 119 -12.46 -9.47 13.39
CA ASP A 119 -13.22 -10.29 12.45
C ASP A 119 -13.69 -9.39 11.31
N ALA A 120 -12.97 -9.41 10.19
CA ALA A 120 -13.47 -8.84 8.96
C ALA A 120 -14.76 -9.59 8.60
N ASN A 121 -15.85 -8.85 8.34
CA ASN A 121 -17.10 -9.42 7.86
C ASN A 121 -16.96 -9.84 6.39
N ILE A 122 -16.16 -10.88 6.17
CA ILE A 122 -15.88 -11.43 4.86
C ILE A 122 -17.09 -12.28 4.46
N PRO A 123 -17.76 -11.97 3.33
CA PRO A 123 -18.83 -12.82 2.83
C PRO A 123 -18.39 -14.28 2.75
N LEU A 124 -19.26 -15.22 3.13
CA LEU A 124 -18.94 -16.66 3.24
C LEU A 124 -18.30 -17.29 1.97
N HIS A 125 -18.48 -16.67 0.80
CA HIS A 125 -17.92 -17.15 -0.46
C HIS A 125 -16.47 -16.67 -0.71
N GLU A 126 -16.03 -15.61 -0.03
CA GLU A 126 -14.69 -15.01 -0.17
C GLU A 126 -13.67 -15.75 0.71
N THR A 127 -13.49 -17.05 0.44
CA THR A 127 -12.44 -17.84 1.09
C THR A 127 -11.04 -17.30 0.76
N ASP A 128 -10.04 -17.57 1.61
CA ASP A 128 -8.63 -17.22 1.35
C ASP A 128 -8.13 -17.65 -0.04
N GLN A 129 -8.56 -18.83 -0.48
CA GLN A 129 -8.21 -19.34 -1.81
C GLN A 129 -8.86 -18.49 -2.91
N TRP A 130 -10.15 -18.20 -2.78
CA TRP A 130 -10.88 -17.37 -3.72
C TRP A 130 -10.26 -15.97 -3.83
N LEU A 131 -9.91 -15.35 -2.69
CA LEU A 131 -9.26 -14.04 -2.65
C LEU A 131 -7.91 -14.04 -3.37
N LYS A 132 -7.11 -15.09 -3.17
CA LYS A 132 -5.84 -15.26 -3.90
C LYS A 132 -6.07 -15.38 -5.40
N GLU A 133 -7.05 -16.19 -5.81
CA GLU A 133 -7.40 -16.37 -7.24
C GLU A 133 -7.86 -15.05 -7.87
N GLN A 134 -8.71 -14.27 -7.19
CA GLN A 134 -9.12 -12.95 -7.65
C GLN A 134 -7.94 -11.97 -7.70
N GLY A 135 -7.04 -12.01 -6.73
CA GLY A 135 -5.81 -11.22 -6.70
C GLY A 135 -4.94 -11.48 -7.93
N TYR A 136 -4.73 -12.75 -8.28
CA TYR A 136 -3.98 -13.13 -9.49
C TYR A 136 -4.68 -12.69 -10.78
N ALA A 137 -6.00 -12.88 -10.87
CA ALA A 137 -6.77 -12.44 -12.02
C ALA A 137 -6.65 -10.92 -12.22
N LYS A 138 -6.80 -10.15 -11.15
CA LYS A 138 -6.67 -8.69 -11.16
C LYS A 138 -5.24 -8.25 -11.53
N ARG A 139 -4.21 -8.91 -11.00
CA ARG A 139 -2.80 -8.66 -11.36
C ARG A 139 -2.58 -8.81 -12.87
N ASN A 140 -3.08 -9.91 -13.45
CA ASN A 140 -2.89 -10.18 -14.88
C ASN A 140 -3.65 -9.18 -15.76
N VAL A 141 -4.87 -8.79 -15.37
CA VAL A 141 -5.62 -7.73 -16.06
C VAL A 141 -4.84 -6.40 -16.02
N LEU A 142 -4.26 -6.05 -14.87
CA LEU A 142 -3.45 -4.84 -14.73
C LEU A 142 -2.16 -4.90 -15.53
N LEU A 143 -1.50 -6.06 -15.60
CA LEU A 143 -0.32 -6.26 -16.45
C LEU A 143 -0.66 -5.97 -17.92
N GLU A 144 -1.73 -6.57 -18.44
CA GLU A 144 -2.14 -6.36 -19.83
C GLU A 144 -2.56 -4.92 -20.12
N TYR A 145 -3.26 -4.28 -19.19
CA TYR A 145 -3.74 -2.90 -19.36
C TYR A 145 -2.61 -1.86 -19.27
N LEU A 146 -1.70 -1.99 -18.30
CA LEU A 146 -0.66 -0.99 -18.03
C LEU A 146 0.62 -1.22 -18.83
N PHE A 147 0.88 -2.46 -19.22
CA PHE A 147 2.08 -2.87 -19.95
C PHE A 147 1.66 -3.82 -21.08
N PRO A 148 0.97 -3.36 -22.13
CA PRO A 148 0.48 -4.24 -23.20
C PRO A 148 1.63 -4.94 -23.95
N ALA A 149 1.34 -6.11 -24.53
CA ALA A 149 2.29 -6.77 -25.43
C ALA A 149 2.51 -5.92 -26.69
N PRO A 150 3.72 -5.93 -27.28
CA PRO A 150 3.96 -5.30 -28.57
C PRO A 150 3.11 -5.96 -29.66
N GLU A 151 2.57 -5.15 -30.58
CA GLU A 151 1.81 -5.59 -31.77
C GLU A 151 2.67 -6.35 -32.78
#